data_AF-A0A1G7VYR2-F1
#
_entry.id   AF-A0A1G7VYR2-F1
#
_cell.length_a   1.000
_cell.length_b   1.000
_cell.length_c   1.000
_cell.angle_alpha   90.00
_cell.angle_beta   90.00
_cell.angle_gamma   90.00
#
_symmetry.space_group_name_H-M   'P 1'
#
loop_
_entity.id
_entity.type
_entity.pdbx_description
1 polymer ?
#
loop_
_entity_poly.entity_id
_entity_poly.type
_entity_poly.pdbx_seq_one_letter_code
_entity_poly.pdbx_strand_id
1 'polypeptide(L)'
;MYRQSIYTKGCIIPVSAFFEPHDHQGDKYPFVFKPKDKDFLSLAGIYTRIENKVTFGILAKEASPLFAKIHNKKNRQPVMLSSDQENDWLKDDRDQEEI
;
A
#
# COMPACT_ATOMS: atom_id res chain seq x y z
N MET A 1 10.35 -12.55 -7.12
CA MET A 1 9.29 -13.31 -6.42
C MET A 1 7.88 -12.91 -6.86
N TYR A 2 7.53 -11.62 -6.96
CA TYR A 2 6.14 -11.21 -7.26
C TYR A 2 5.84 -10.77 -8.70
N ARG A 3 6.83 -10.74 -9.60
CA ARG A 3 6.67 -10.26 -10.98
C ARG A 3 5.48 -10.87 -11.74
N GLN A 4 5.15 -12.13 -11.50
CA GLN A 4 4.03 -12.81 -12.17
C GLN A 4 2.68 -12.61 -11.47
N SER A 5 2.67 -12.27 -10.18
CA SER A 5 1.43 -12.06 -9.40
C SER A 5 0.91 -10.62 -9.48
N ILE A 6 1.74 -9.67 -9.90
CA ILE A 6 1.32 -8.28 -10.08
C ILE A 6 0.22 -8.17 -11.13
N TYR A 7 0.23 -8.99 -12.17
CA TYR A 7 -0.69 -8.85 -13.30
C TYR A 7 -2.08 -9.46 -13.03
N THR A 8 -2.17 -10.60 -12.36
CA THR A 8 -3.44 -11.35 -12.21
C THR A 8 -3.95 -11.53 -10.77
N LYS A 9 -3.31 -10.88 -9.79
CA LYS A 9 -3.65 -11.07 -8.36
C LYS A 9 -3.67 -9.78 -7.55
N GLY A 10 -4.17 -8.70 -8.14
CA GLY A 10 -4.44 -7.45 -7.45
C GLY A 10 -5.48 -7.66 -6.35
N CYS A 11 -5.26 -7.05 -5.18
CA CYS A 11 -6.26 -6.98 -4.12
C CYS A 11 -6.22 -5.61 -3.44
N ILE A 12 -7.31 -5.26 -2.76
CA ILE A 12 -7.38 -4.09 -1.89
C ILE A 12 -7.27 -4.57 -0.45
N ILE A 13 -6.39 -3.95 0.33
CA ILE A 13 -6.31 -4.13 1.78
C ILE A 13 -6.98 -2.92 2.43
N PRO A 14 -8.25 -3.04 2.87
CA PRO A 14 -8.91 -1.97 3.61
C PRO A 14 -8.33 -1.88 5.02
N VAL A 15 -7.94 -0.69 5.44
CA VAL A 15 -7.45 -0.41 6.80
C VAL A 15 -8.16 0.80 7.38
N SER A 16 -8.50 0.77 8.67
CA SER A 16 -9.01 1.95 9.37
C SER A 16 -7.92 3.00 9.59
N ALA A 17 -6.67 2.55 9.78
CA ALA A 17 -5.48 3.38 9.88
C ALA A 17 -4.22 2.53 9.64
N PHE A 18 -3.09 3.20 9.40
CA PHE A 18 -1.77 2.58 9.46
C PHE A 18 -0.74 3.51 10.12
N PHE A 19 0.38 2.92 10.55
CA PHE A 19 1.43 3.63 11.26
C PHE A 19 2.68 3.76 10.40
N GLU A 20 3.33 4.92 10.44
CA GLU A 20 4.68 5.10 9.93
C GLU A 20 5.62 5.63 11.02
N PRO A 21 6.83 5.09 11.14
CA PRO A 21 7.79 5.55 12.13
C PRO A 21 8.48 6.84 11.67
N HIS A 22 8.51 7.84 12.53
CA HIS A 22 9.35 9.02 12.40
C HIS A 22 10.59 8.89 13.26
N ASP A 23 11.77 8.97 12.65
CA ASP A 23 13.05 8.97 13.36
C ASP A 23 13.40 10.41 13.76
N HIS A 24 13.51 10.66 15.06
CA HIS A 24 13.98 11.93 15.60
C HIS A 24 15.10 11.66 16.60
N GLN A 25 16.32 12.05 16.23
CA GLN A 25 17.53 11.85 17.04
C GLN A 25 17.79 10.38 17.44
N GLY A 26 17.39 9.43 16.60
CA GLY A 26 17.54 7.99 16.85
C GLY A 26 16.36 7.33 17.55
N ASP A 27 15.46 8.12 18.14
CA ASP A 27 14.20 7.64 18.70
C ASP A 27 13.11 7.57 17.63
N LYS A 28 12.22 6.56 17.74
CA LYS A 28 11.14 6.34 16.78
C LYS A 28 9.79 6.68 17.37
N TYR A 29 9.08 7.58 16.70
CA TYR A 29 7.75 8.03 17.08
C TYR A 29 6.73 7.57 16.04
N PRO A 30 5.65 6.88 16.44
CA PRO A 30 4.64 6.44 15.50
C PRO A 30 3.73 7.60 15.05
N PHE A 31 3.61 7.79 13.75
CA PHE A 31 2.60 8.66 13.14
C PHE A 31 1.46 7.81 12.60
N VAL A 32 0.22 8.24 12.87
CA VAL A 32 -1.00 7.53 12.43
C VAL A 32 -1.58 8.22 11.22
N PHE A 33 -1.75 7.48 10.14
CA PHE A 33 -2.53 7.89 8.97
C PHE A 33 -3.90 7.27 9.06
N LYS A 34 -4.93 8.12 9.04
CA LYS A 34 -6.34 7.74 9.07
C LYS A 34 -7.12 8.50 7.99
N PRO A 35 -8.20 7.93 7.46
CA PRO A 35 -9.06 8.65 6.53
C PRO A 35 -9.70 9.86 7.23
N LYS A 36 -9.90 10.95 6.48
CA LYS A 36 -10.53 12.18 7.00
C LYS A 36 -12.05 12.07 7.02
N ASP A 37 -12.61 11.61 5.90
CA ASP A 37 -14.05 11.64 5.61
C ASP A 37 -14.64 10.25 5.28
N LYS A 38 -13.84 9.18 5.38
CA LYS A 38 -14.22 7.78 5.08
C LYS A 38 -13.96 6.89 6.28
N ASP A 39 -14.54 5.68 6.28
CA ASP A 39 -14.32 4.70 7.35
C ASP A 39 -13.00 3.92 7.18
N PHE A 40 -12.44 3.87 5.97
CA PHE A 40 -11.20 3.13 5.68
C PHE A 40 -10.36 3.79 4.57
N LEU A 41 -9.10 3.36 4.51
CA LEU A 41 -8.14 3.61 3.44
C LEU A 41 -7.99 2.33 2.62
N SER A 42 -7.95 2.46 1.30
CA SER A 42 -7.75 1.36 0.36
C SER A 42 -6.28 1.27 -0.02
N LEU A 43 -5.57 0.25 0.46
CA LEU A 43 -4.17 0.03 0.10
C LEU A 43 -4.09 -0.99 -1.04
N ALA A 44 -3.33 -0.65 -2.09
CA ALA A 44 -3.06 -1.56 -3.18
C ALA A 44 -2.15 -2.70 -2.70
N GLY A 45 -2.54 -3.93 -2.97
CA GLY A 45 -1.74 -5.09 -2.70
C GLY A 45 -1.86 -6.17 -3.75
N ILE A 46 -1.04 -7.19 -3.53
CA ILE A 46 -1.02 -8.40 -4.32
C ILE A 46 -1.21 -9.58 -3.38
N TYR A 47 -1.95 -10.59 -3.81
CA TYR A 47 -2.12 -11.81 -3.04
C TYR A 47 -1.58 -13.03 -3.79
N THR A 48 -1.32 -14.09 -3.04
CA THR A 48 -1.02 -15.39 -3.62
C THR A 48 -1.54 -16.50 -2.69
N ARG A 49 -1.82 -17.65 -3.30
CA ARG A 49 -2.23 -18.85 -2.59
C ARG A 49 -1.08 -19.85 -2.64
N ILE A 50 -0.61 -20.25 -1.46
CA ILE A 50 0.42 -21.28 -1.29
C ILE A 50 -0.25 -22.40 -0.52
N GLU A 51 -0.46 -23.54 -1.18
CA GLU A 51 -1.24 -24.66 -0.65
C GLU A 51 -2.65 -24.20 -0.19
N ASN A 52 -2.94 -24.37 1.10
CA ASN A 52 -4.20 -23.98 1.73
C ASN A 52 -4.13 -22.59 2.41
N LYS A 53 -3.06 -21.82 2.20
CA LYS A 53 -2.88 -20.49 2.79
C LYS A 53 -3.00 -19.40 1.74
N VAL A 54 -3.74 -18.35 2.07
CA VAL A 54 -3.76 -17.09 1.32
C VAL A 54 -2.82 -16.12 2.02
N THR A 55 -1.90 -15.54 1.27
CA THR A 55 -0.95 -14.52 1.74
C THR A 55 -1.06 -13.29 0.85
N PHE A 56 -0.71 -12.13 1.38
CA PHE A 56 -0.71 -10.89 0.62
C PHE A 56 0.48 -10.01 0.98
N GLY A 57 0.82 -9.10 0.07
CA GLY A 57 1.79 -8.03 0.27
C GLY A 57 1.17 -6.69 -0.10
N ILE A 58 1.47 -5.66 0.69
CA ILE A 58 1.10 -4.28 0.40
C ILE A 58 2.15 -3.70 -0.54
N LEU A 59 1.71 -3.06 -1.62
CA LEU A 59 2.60 -2.36 -2.53
C LEU A 59 3.01 -1.02 -1.92
N ALA A 60 4.29 -0.70 -2.07
CA ALA A 60 4.85 0.58 -1.64
C ALA A 60 5.45 1.30 -2.84
N LYS A 61 5.38 2.62 -2.81
CA LYS A 61 6.04 3.52 -3.76
C LYS A 61 6.98 4.47 -3.02
N GLU A 62 7.73 5.25 -3.78
CA GLU A 62 8.51 6.35 -3.25
C GLU A 62 7.63 7.32 -2.45
N ALA A 63 8.14 7.79 -1.31
CA ALA A 63 7.39 8.70 -0.46
C ALA A 63 7.13 10.03 -1.17
N SER A 64 5.87 10.49 -1.08
CA SER A 64 5.54 11.88 -1.37
C SER A 64 6.30 12.83 -0.43
N PRO A 65 6.46 14.13 -0.77
CA PRO A 65 7.16 15.08 0.10
C PRO A 65 6.62 15.14 1.54
N LEU A 66 5.33 14.89 1.75
CA LEU A 66 4.74 14.79 3.08
C LEU A 66 5.17 13.50 3.80
N PHE A 67 5.08 12.36 3.13
CA PHE A 67 5.49 11.08 3.72
C PHE A 67 6.99 11.01 4.00
N ALA A 68 7.82 11.61 3.15
CA ALA A 68 9.28 11.64 3.36
C ALA A 68 9.66 12.46 4.59
N LYS A 69 8.88 13.48 4.96
CA LYS A 69 9.06 14.19 6.24
C LYS A 69 8.72 13.30 7.44
N ILE A 70 7.76 12.40 7.30
CA ILE A 70 7.28 11.51 8.36
C ILE A 70 8.15 10.26 8.43
N HIS A 71 8.12 9.39 7.42
CA HIS A 71 8.97 8.19 7.32
C HIS A 71 10.36 8.51 6.74
N ASN A 72 11.04 9.45 7.40
CA ASN A 72 12.28 10.10 6.97
C ASN A 72 13.52 9.20 6.83
N LYS A 73 13.42 7.92 7.22
CA LYS A 73 14.52 6.95 7.11
C LYS A 73 14.42 6.02 5.91
N LYS A 74 13.22 5.52 5.58
CA LYS A 74 13.02 4.60 4.43
C LYS A 74 12.40 5.28 3.22
N ASN A 75 11.82 6.47 3.38
CA ASN A 75 11.27 7.29 2.30
C ASN A 75 10.37 6.51 1.33
N ARG A 76 9.48 5.69 1.90
CA ARG A 76 8.47 4.93 1.15
C ARG A 76 7.12 5.09 1.79
N GLN A 77 6.07 4.90 1.02
CA GLN A 77 4.69 4.90 1.49
C GLN A 77 3.89 3.79 0.82
N PRO A 78 2.81 3.31 1.44
CA PRO A 78 1.85 2.46 0.76
C PRO A 78 1.27 3.16 -0.47
N VAL A 79 0.95 2.36 -1.49
CA VAL A 79 0.11 2.82 -2.60
C VAL A 79 -1.33 2.88 -2.09
N MET A 80 -1.83 4.09 -1.86
CA MET A 80 -3.23 4.34 -1.49
C MET A 80 -4.04 4.60 -2.76
N LEU A 81 -5.16 3.91 -2.89
CA LEU A 81 -6.08 4.02 -4.03
C LEU A 81 -7.19 5.03 -3.72
N SER A 82 -7.54 5.85 -4.71
CA SER A 82 -8.81 6.60 -4.70
C SER A 82 -9.98 5.67 -5.03
N SER A 83 -11.22 6.08 -4.74
CA SER A 83 -12.41 5.27 -5.05
C SER A 83 -12.52 4.92 -6.53
N ASP A 84 -12.13 5.84 -7.42
CA ASP A 84 -12.17 5.60 -8.86
C ASP A 84 -11.12 4.57 -9.31
N GLN A 85 -9.99 4.50 -8.60
CA GLN A 85 -8.90 3.56 -8.89
C GLN A 85 -9.15 2.16 -8.34
N GLU A 86 -10.08 1.98 -7.39
CA GLU A 86 -10.33 0.67 -6.74
C GLU A 86 -10.80 -0.38 -7.75
N ASN A 87 -11.75 -0.02 -8.61
CA ASN A 87 -12.27 -0.93 -9.61
C ASN A 87 -11.22 -1.28 -10.66
N ASP A 88 -10.46 -0.29 -11.11
CA ASP A 88 -9.39 -0.51 -12.10
C ASP A 88 -8.27 -1.38 -11.53
N TRP A 89 -7.93 -1.19 -10.25
CA TRP A 89 -6.92 -1.99 -9.56
C TRP A 89 -7.29 -3.49 -9.48
N LEU A 90 -8.58 -3.79 -9.37
CA LEU A 90 -9.11 -5.15 -9.25
C LEU A 90 -9.34 -5.85 -10.60
N LYS A 91 -9.18 -5.17 -11.74
CA LYS A 91 -9.29 -5.79 -13.06
C LYS A 91 -8.13 -6.76 -13.29
N ASP A 92 -8.45 -7.94 -13.83
CA ASP A 92 -7.51 -9.05 -14.04
C ASP A 92 -6.65 -8.91 -15.32
N ASP A 93 -6.84 -7.81 -16.06
CA ASP A 93 -6.25 -7.55 -17.38
C ASP A 93 -5.32 -6.33 -17.35
N ARG A 94 -4.36 -6.33 -16.42
CA ARG A 94 -3.41 -5.21 -16.27
C ARG A 94 -2.23 -5.42 -17.22
N ASP A 95 -2.20 -4.61 -18.30
CA ASP A 95 -1.09 -4.53 -19.23
C ASP A 95 0.19 -4.01 -18.54
N GLN A 96 1.35 -4.44 -19.04
CA GLN A 96 2.66 -4.24 -18.40
C GLN A 96 3.13 -2.78 -18.31
N GLU A 97 2.42 -1.82 -18.91
CA GLU A 97 2.89 -0.44 -19.08
C GLU A 97 2.41 0.56 -18.00
N GLU A 98 1.46 0.18 -17.13
CA GLU A 98 0.82 1.15 -16.21
C GLU A 98 1.27 1.11 -14.73
N ILE A 99 2.36 0.39 -14.39
CA ILE A 99 2.82 0.26 -12.99
C ILE A 99 4.19 0.91 -12.76
#